data_AF-A0A401HXQ3-F1
#
_entry.id   AF-A0A401HXQ3-F1
#
_cell.length_a   1.000
_cell.length_b   1.000
_cell.length_c   1.000
_cell.angle_alpha   90.00
_cell.angle_beta   90.00
_cell.angle_gamma   90.00
#
_symmetry.space_group_name_H-M   'P 1'
#
loop_
_entity.id
_entity.type
_entity.pdbx_description
1 polymer ?
#
loop_
_entity_poly.entity_id
_entity_poly.type
_entity_poly.pdbx_seq_one_letter_code
_entity_poly.pdbx_strand_id
1 'polypeptide(L)'
;MEEEIPLDPTPLTEETFFVSADHWRFDAGREAMEGRGVSVEAQPLGASEEAIAAAEQRLGIRLPELLRRLYNRMDGGYVGTLYVPLKEQPALVYDDWRGAFAIDYSSLCPVSKLRTVYERYQDFTHDPDEEPEHADRLIVLQSRYGDMTLLDYSQPGEPRVVIADFDQPEDPIDCVFPSFDAFFAALRRVQPDSDEYGEAGRYLSPPLGLLSAEQRPAVFWLTDRHPFANSARSGDGGWEPQPQADDELIRATEARLGYALPPLVQAIWRTRNGGVPAYRFWIGEHDGRAARRTAWEGLAPLEYVVTLAELSARIRFPAGVEPWAAKADRPEALVVLETSRGAMVLLDYRQSETDPGLLLVDDMEAALPLEAAVRFASFETFVLEQLRKFQR
;
A
#
# COMPACT_ATOMS: atom_id res chain seq x y z
N MET A 1 4.22 11.73 34.13
CA MET A 1 3.87 10.33 33.84
C MET A 1 4.44 10.14 32.45
N GLU A 2 5.53 9.38 32.34
CA GLU A 2 6.11 9.07 31.02
C GLU A 2 5.07 8.29 30.23
N GLU A 3 4.92 8.64 28.96
CA GLU A 3 3.94 8.00 28.08
C GLU A 3 4.45 6.60 27.73
N GLU A 4 3.63 5.58 28.02
CA GLU A 4 3.97 4.19 27.74
C GLU A 4 3.91 3.95 26.23
N ILE A 5 4.95 3.35 25.65
CA ILE A 5 4.95 2.97 24.25
C ILE A 5 4.33 1.57 24.10
N PRO A 6 3.20 1.41 23.36
CA PRO A 6 2.53 0.13 23.26
C PRO A 6 3.24 -0.75 22.23
N LEU A 7 4.35 -1.38 22.59
CA LEU A 7 5.11 -2.24 21.67
C LEU A 7 4.61 -3.70 21.69
N ASP A 8 4.53 -4.32 20.51
CA ASP A 8 4.28 -5.75 20.37
C ASP A 8 5.59 -6.51 20.65
N PRO A 9 5.64 -7.40 21.66
CA PRO A 9 6.85 -8.14 21.98
C PRO A 9 7.24 -9.18 20.91
N THR A 10 6.35 -9.49 19.95
CA THR A 10 6.57 -10.49 18.91
C THR A 10 7.68 -10.03 17.95
N PRO A 11 8.76 -10.82 17.78
CA PRO A 11 9.80 -10.49 16.82
C PRO A 11 9.27 -10.46 15.38
N LEU A 12 9.85 -9.60 14.56
CA LEU A 12 9.56 -9.58 13.12
C LEU A 12 10.15 -10.83 12.44
N THR A 13 9.50 -11.24 11.35
CA THR A 13 9.99 -12.25 10.41
C THR A 13 10.15 -11.60 9.04
N GLU A 14 10.82 -12.27 8.11
CA GLU A 14 10.90 -11.82 6.70
C GLU A 14 9.51 -11.62 6.10
N GLU A 15 8.51 -12.36 6.57
CA GLU A 15 7.11 -12.26 6.12
C GLU A 15 6.37 -11.07 6.72
N THR A 16 6.70 -10.68 7.95
CA THR A 16 5.99 -9.63 8.69
C THR A 16 6.73 -8.30 8.70
N PHE A 17 7.96 -8.21 8.17
CA PHE A 17 8.76 -6.99 8.17
C PHE A 17 8.11 -5.83 7.41
N PHE A 18 7.56 -6.09 6.22
CA PHE A 18 6.83 -5.10 5.45
C PHE A 18 5.37 -5.07 5.90
N VAL A 19 4.83 -3.87 6.18
CA VAL A 19 3.43 -3.68 6.59
C VAL A 19 2.51 -3.59 5.38
N SER A 20 2.96 -2.91 4.33
CA SER A 20 2.28 -2.89 3.05
C SER A 20 3.33 -2.83 1.97
N ALA A 21 3.14 -3.66 0.94
CA ALA A 21 3.99 -3.64 -0.22
C ALA A 21 3.98 -2.28 -0.91
N ASP A 22 2.93 -1.49 -0.73
CA ASP A 22 2.50 -0.56 -1.78
C ASP A 22 2.59 0.90 -1.39
N HIS A 23 3.04 1.20 -0.17
CA HIS A 23 3.29 2.57 0.23
C HIS A 23 4.47 3.12 -0.61
N TRP A 24 4.19 4.14 -1.42
CA TRP A 24 5.12 4.78 -2.38
C TRP A 24 5.58 3.93 -3.58
N ARG A 25 4.96 2.76 -3.85
CA ARG A 25 5.22 2.02 -5.08
C ARG A 25 4.37 2.52 -6.23
N PHE A 26 4.88 2.29 -7.44
CA PHE A 26 4.14 2.47 -8.67
C PHE A 26 3.01 1.44 -8.74
N ASP A 27 1.77 1.91 -8.74
CA ASP A 27 0.58 1.06 -8.76
C ASP A 27 0.17 0.79 -10.21
N ALA A 28 0.71 -0.28 -10.79
CA ALA A 28 0.47 -0.61 -12.20
C ALA A 28 -1.02 -0.83 -12.51
N GLY A 29 -1.81 -1.35 -11.57
CA GLY A 29 -3.24 -1.54 -11.73
C GLY A 29 -3.96 -0.20 -11.86
N ARG A 30 -3.70 0.69 -10.90
CA ARG A 30 -4.29 2.04 -10.91
C ARG A 30 -3.88 2.84 -12.13
N GLU A 31 -2.60 2.83 -12.48
CA GLU A 31 -2.05 3.55 -13.64
C GLU A 31 -2.61 2.99 -14.95
N ALA A 32 -2.77 1.66 -15.08
CA ALA A 32 -3.37 1.05 -16.26
C ALA A 32 -4.88 1.33 -16.37
N MET A 33 -5.57 1.43 -15.24
CA MET A 33 -6.97 1.83 -15.18
C MET A 33 -7.11 3.30 -15.62
N GLU A 34 -6.30 4.19 -15.04
CA GLU A 34 -6.26 5.63 -15.29
C GLU A 34 -5.82 5.98 -16.72
N GLY A 35 -4.83 5.28 -17.27
CA GLY A 35 -4.28 5.51 -18.60
C GLY A 35 -5.20 5.15 -19.77
N ARG A 36 -6.40 4.60 -19.51
CA ARG A 36 -7.46 4.34 -20.52
C ARG A 36 -6.97 3.69 -21.83
N GLY A 37 -6.18 2.63 -21.71
CA GLY A 37 -5.67 1.85 -22.85
C GLY A 37 -4.20 2.11 -23.18
N VAL A 38 -3.55 3.04 -22.48
CA VAL A 38 -2.08 3.15 -22.46
C VAL A 38 -1.51 1.91 -21.77
N SER A 39 -0.49 1.31 -22.38
CA SER A 39 0.23 0.18 -21.80
C SER A 39 1.13 0.65 -20.67
N VAL A 40 1.07 -0.04 -19.53
CA VAL A 40 1.82 0.27 -18.32
C VAL A 40 2.79 -0.87 -18.01
N GLU A 41 4.02 -0.54 -17.64
CA GLU A 41 5.01 -1.55 -17.23
C GLU A 41 4.93 -1.75 -15.72
N ALA A 42 4.56 -2.96 -15.29
CA ALA A 42 4.58 -3.30 -13.87
C ALA A 42 6.01 -3.50 -13.39
N GLN A 43 6.30 -3.04 -12.18
CA GLN A 43 7.59 -3.27 -11.54
C GLN A 43 7.56 -4.58 -10.75
N PRO A 44 8.63 -5.40 -10.77
CA PRO A 44 8.75 -6.55 -9.89
C PRO A 44 8.52 -6.17 -8.42
N LEU A 45 7.90 -7.07 -7.65
CA LEU A 45 7.73 -6.90 -6.21
C LEU A 45 9.08 -6.82 -5.49
N GLY A 46 9.93 -7.81 -5.73
CA GLY A 46 11.26 -7.91 -5.17
C GLY A 46 12.37 -7.61 -6.19
N ALA A 47 13.54 -7.29 -5.67
CA ALA A 47 14.75 -7.11 -6.45
C ALA A 47 15.26 -8.46 -6.97
N SER A 48 15.65 -8.50 -8.25
CA SER A 48 16.33 -9.68 -8.79
C SER A 48 17.75 -9.80 -8.24
N GLU A 49 18.33 -10.99 -8.27
CA GLU A 49 19.72 -11.20 -7.88
C GLU A 49 20.68 -10.34 -8.71
N GLU A 50 20.37 -10.11 -9.99
CA GLU A 50 21.14 -9.23 -10.85
C GLU A 50 21.05 -7.75 -10.42
N ALA A 51 19.86 -7.29 -10.01
CA ALA A 51 19.67 -5.94 -9.51
C ALA A 51 20.42 -5.72 -8.18
N ILE A 52 20.35 -6.69 -7.27
CA ILE A 52 21.10 -6.69 -6.01
C ILE A 52 22.61 -6.68 -6.28
N ALA A 53 23.10 -7.58 -7.14
CA ALA A 53 24.51 -7.66 -7.49
C ALA A 53 25.02 -6.38 -8.19
N ALA A 54 24.21 -5.76 -9.03
CA ALA A 54 24.55 -4.50 -9.68
C ALA A 54 24.69 -3.34 -8.67
N ALA A 55 23.81 -3.27 -7.66
CA ALA A 55 23.91 -2.27 -6.60
C ALA A 55 25.13 -2.52 -5.70
N GLU A 56 25.38 -3.77 -5.32
CA GLU A 56 26.59 -4.17 -4.58
C GLU A 56 27.87 -3.78 -5.33
N GLN A 57 27.92 -4.07 -6.63
CA GLN A 57 29.06 -3.69 -7.46
C GLN A 57 29.22 -2.18 -7.57
N ARG A 58 28.12 -1.44 -7.77
CA ARG A 58 28.12 0.02 -7.87
C ARG A 58 28.65 0.67 -6.60
N LEU A 59 28.24 0.15 -5.44
CA LEU A 59 28.61 0.68 -4.13
C LEU A 59 29.93 0.10 -3.60
N GLY A 60 30.48 -0.94 -4.25
CA GLY A 60 31.70 -1.62 -3.79
C GLY A 60 31.52 -2.40 -2.49
N ILE A 61 30.32 -2.88 -2.18
CA ILE A 61 29.97 -3.56 -0.93
C ILE A 61 29.31 -4.92 -1.18
N ARG A 62 29.08 -5.68 -0.11
CA ARG A 62 28.21 -6.86 -0.08
C ARG A 62 27.14 -6.65 0.96
N LEU A 63 25.87 -6.67 0.56
CA LEU A 63 24.75 -6.52 1.46
C LEU A 63 24.65 -7.74 2.40
N PRO A 64 24.25 -7.54 3.67
CA PRO A 64 23.95 -8.65 4.58
C PRO A 64 22.93 -9.62 3.99
N GLU A 65 23.13 -10.93 4.19
CA GLU A 65 22.30 -11.96 3.55
C GLU A 65 20.81 -11.86 3.93
N LEU A 66 20.48 -11.51 5.18
CA LEU A 66 19.10 -11.25 5.57
C LEU A 66 18.51 -10.06 4.82
N LEU A 67 19.27 -8.96 4.66
CA LEU A 67 18.82 -7.80 3.91
C LEU A 67 18.63 -8.13 2.41
N ARG A 68 19.49 -8.96 1.82
CA ARG A 68 19.29 -9.47 0.45
C ARG A 68 17.96 -10.22 0.31
N ARG A 69 17.64 -11.10 1.27
CA ARG A 69 16.36 -11.84 1.27
C ARG A 69 15.16 -10.91 1.43
N LEU A 70 15.26 -9.87 2.27
CA LEU A 70 14.22 -8.84 2.37
C LEU A 70 14.04 -8.11 1.04
N TYR A 71 15.12 -7.70 0.37
CA TYR A 71 15.04 -7.07 -0.96
C TYR A 71 14.48 -8.00 -2.03
N ASN A 72 14.83 -9.29 -2.00
CA ASN A 72 14.30 -10.27 -2.93
C ASN A 72 12.80 -10.53 -2.71
N ARG A 73 12.32 -10.39 -1.47
CA ARG A 73 10.89 -10.41 -1.17
C ARG A 73 10.22 -9.12 -1.63
N MET A 74 10.83 -7.96 -1.38
CA MET A 74 10.29 -6.66 -1.71
C MET A 74 11.39 -5.60 -1.88
N ASP A 75 11.45 -4.95 -3.04
CA ASP A 75 12.48 -3.95 -3.35
C ASP A 75 12.20 -2.59 -2.70
N GLY A 76 12.45 -2.50 -1.39
CA GLY A 76 12.03 -1.36 -0.58
C GLY A 76 10.53 -1.38 -0.29
N GLY A 77 10.03 -0.44 0.50
CA GLY A 77 8.60 -0.40 0.88
C GLY A 77 8.39 0.01 2.33
N TYR A 78 7.12 0.11 2.73
CA TYR A 78 6.77 0.55 4.08
C TYR A 78 6.83 -0.58 5.09
N VAL A 79 7.59 -0.32 6.15
CA VAL A 79 7.87 -1.27 7.23
C VAL A 79 7.07 -0.94 8.50
N GLY A 80 6.28 0.14 8.46
CA GLY A 80 5.56 0.63 9.62
C GLY A 80 6.46 1.35 10.62
N THR A 81 5.84 1.82 11.70
CA THR A 81 6.57 2.44 12.80
C THR A 81 7.29 1.35 13.60
N LEU A 82 8.59 1.20 13.31
CA LEU A 82 9.47 0.25 13.99
C LEU A 82 10.40 0.96 14.97
N TYR A 83 10.62 0.30 16.10
CA TYR A 83 11.49 0.75 17.18
C TYR A 83 12.58 -0.28 17.46
N VAL A 84 13.72 0.20 17.92
CA VAL A 84 14.79 -0.60 18.51
C VAL A 84 15.11 -0.09 19.91
N PRO A 85 15.62 -0.95 20.81
CA PRO A 85 15.95 -0.53 22.15
C PRO A 85 17.26 0.25 22.20
N LEU A 86 17.31 1.32 23.00
CA LEU A 86 18.53 2.10 23.23
C LEU A 86 19.44 1.49 24.31
N LYS A 87 18.94 0.52 25.08
CA LYS A 87 19.68 -0.18 26.14
C LYS A 87 19.23 -1.64 26.29
N GLU A 88 20.02 -2.46 26.97
CA GLU A 88 19.76 -3.92 27.08
C GLU A 88 18.42 -4.29 27.73
N GLN A 89 17.96 -3.49 28.70
CA GLN A 89 16.69 -3.71 29.42
C GLN A 89 15.82 -2.45 29.30
N PRO A 90 15.19 -2.23 28.14
CA PRO A 90 14.34 -1.07 27.91
C PRO A 90 13.04 -1.22 28.69
N ALA A 91 12.64 -0.18 29.42
CA ALA A 91 11.26 -0.03 29.87
C ALA A 91 10.37 0.36 28.68
N LEU A 92 9.05 0.18 28.79
CA LEU A 92 8.10 0.57 27.75
C LEU A 92 7.82 2.08 27.81
N VAL A 93 8.87 2.91 27.77
CA VAL A 93 8.77 4.38 27.72
C VAL A 93 9.56 4.90 26.52
N TYR A 94 9.12 5.98 25.89
CA TYR A 94 9.74 6.49 24.66
C TYR A 94 11.26 6.73 24.78
N ASP A 95 11.74 7.17 25.95
CA ASP A 95 13.17 7.45 26.18
C ASP A 95 14.08 6.21 26.09
N ASP A 96 13.51 5.00 26.17
CA ASP A 96 14.25 3.74 26.09
C ASP A 96 14.26 3.12 24.69
N TRP A 97 13.56 3.74 23.73
CA TRP A 97 13.35 3.21 22.38
C TRP A 97 13.60 4.26 21.30
N ARG A 98 14.19 3.84 20.19
CA ARG A 98 14.49 4.69 19.04
C ARG A 98 13.78 4.18 17.79
N GLY A 99 13.15 5.08 17.05
CA GLY A 99 12.59 4.77 15.75
C GLY A 99 13.67 4.33 14.76
N ALA A 100 13.44 3.23 14.06
CA ALA A 100 14.48 2.50 13.35
C ALA A 100 14.58 2.81 11.85
N PHE A 101 13.62 3.53 11.26
CA PHE A 101 13.56 3.84 9.83
C PHE A 101 12.96 5.23 9.57
N ALA A 102 13.40 6.25 10.32
CA ALA A 102 12.82 7.59 10.38
C ALA A 102 11.28 7.53 10.56
N ILE A 103 10.81 7.66 11.81
CA ILE A 103 9.44 7.29 12.27
C ILE A 103 8.30 7.73 11.34
N ASP A 104 8.40 8.87 10.67
CA ASP A 104 7.38 9.40 9.77
C ASP A 104 7.49 8.93 8.31
N TYR A 105 8.65 8.43 7.87
CA TYR A 105 8.83 7.80 6.55
C TYR A 105 8.63 6.28 6.62
N SER A 106 9.08 5.65 7.72
CA SER A 106 8.77 4.26 8.08
C SER A 106 8.90 3.26 6.91
N SER A 107 10.00 3.39 6.15
CA SER A 107 10.22 2.61 4.93
C SER A 107 11.68 2.22 4.73
N LEU A 108 11.90 1.15 3.99
CA LEU A 108 13.20 0.73 3.48
C LEU A 108 13.41 1.30 2.07
N CYS A 109 14.56 1.91 1.81
CA CYS A 109 14.91 2.40 0.47
C CYS A 109 15.08 1.23 -0.52
N PRO A 110 14.60 1.34 -1.77
CA PRO A 110 14.83 0.32 -2.79
C PRO A 110 16.32 0.21 -3.15
N VAL A 111 16.74 -0.97 -3.60
CA VAL A 111 18.13 -1.32 -3.91
C VAL A 111 18.75 -0.38 -4.95
N SER A 112 17.93 0.07 -5.91
CA SER A 112 18.33 1.03 -6.95
C SER A 112 18.65 2.43 -6.41
N LYS A 113 18.14 2.79 -5.23
CA LYS A 113 18.38 4.09 -4.57
C LYS A 113 19.39 4.03 -3.43
N LEU A 114 19.90 2.84 -3.09
CA LEU A 114 20.98 2.72 -2.12
C LEU A 114 22.18 3.57 -2.56
N ARG A 115 22.69 4.37 -1.65
CA ARG A 115 23.78 5.32 -1.87
C ARG A 115 24.55 5.56 -0.59
N THR A 116 25.75 6.10 -0.71
CA THR A 116 26.54 6.49 0.46
C THR A 116 25.96 7.75 1.11
N VAL A 117 26.29 7.99 2.38
CA VAL A 117 26.01 9.27 3.04
C VAL A 117 26.72 10.40 2.29
N TYR A 118 27.93 10.15 1.80
CA TYR A 118 28.69 11.10 0.97
C TYR A 118 27.90 11.54 -0.27
N GLU A 119 27.42 10.59 -1.08
CA GLU A 119 26.60 10.88 -2.28
C GLU A 119 25.32 11.64 -1.93
N ARG A 120 24.76 11.43 -0.73
CA ARG A 120 23.58 12.17 -0.26
C ARG A 120 23.92 13.62 0.10
N TYR A 121 25.02 13.86 0.79
CA TYR A 121 25.44 15.21 1.17
C TYR A 121 25.74 16.08 -0.04
N GLN A 122 26.29 15.49 -1.10
CA GLN A 122 26.54 16.18 -2.38
C GLN A 122 25.29 16.78 -3.03
N ASP A 123 24.08 16.30 -2.70
CA ASP A 123 22.83 16.92 -3.17
C ASP A 123 22.58 18.31 -2.55
N PHE A 124 23.16 18.59 -1.38
CA PHE A 124 22.82 19.75 -0.54
C PHE A 124 24.02 20.68 -0.28
N THR A 125 25.21 20.11 -0.10
CA THR A 125 26.43 20.84 0.24
C THR A 125 27.63 20.22 -0.48
N HIS A 126 28.67 21.04 -0.67
CA HIS A 126 29.97 20.59 -1.18
C HIS A 126 31.09 20.94 -0.18
N ASP A 127 30.72 21.33 1.04
CA ASP A 127 31.67 21.64 2.10
C ASP A 127 32.09 20.34 2.80
N PRO A 128 33.35 19.90 2.66
CA PRO A 128 33.82 18.66 3.27
C PRO A 128 33.81 18.72 4.81
N ASP A 129 33.77 19.90 5.41
CA ASP A 129 33.72 20.06 6.88
C ASP A 129 32.30 19.78 7.44
N GLU A 130 31.28 19.72 6.58
CA GLU A 130 29.90 19.35 6.95
C GLU A 130 29.63 17.84 6.80
N GLU A 131 30.55 17.08 6.20
CA GLU A 131 30.38 15.65 5.93
C GLU A 131 30.72 14.79 7.18
N PRO A 132 29.89 13.78 7.53
CA PRO A 132 30.21 12.86 8.60
C PRO A 132 31.50 12.05 8.34
N GLU A 133 32.19 11.65 9.40
CA GLU A 133 33.36 10.78 9.28
C GLU A 133 32.98 9.46 8.58
N HIS A 134 33.81 9.04 7.62
CA HIS A 134 33.59 7.85 6.79
C HIS A 134 32.28 7.84 5.98
N ALA A 135 31.73 9.01 5.63
CA ALA A 135 30.49 9.12 4.86
C ALA A 135 30.47 8.30 3.55
N ASP A 136 31.63 8.04 2.94
CA ASP A 136 31.81 7.19 1.75
C ASP A 136 31.62 5.69 2.02
N ARG A 137 31.59 5.27 3.28
CA ARG A 137 31.42 3.87 3.74
C ARG A 137 30.12 3.62 4.50
N LEU A 138 29.30 4.65 4.67
CA LEU A 138 27.99 4.58 5.31
C LEU A 138 26.93 4.47 4.22
N ILE A 139 26.23 3.33 4.12
CA ILE A 139 25.18 3.12 3.11
C ILE A 139 23.81 3.42 3.73
N VAL A 140 23.05 4.30 3.08
CA VAL A 140 21.74 4.73 3.56
C VAL A 140 20.67 3.67 3.28
N LEU A 141 20.10 3.08 4.33
CA LEU A 141 18.91 2.21 4.25
C LEU A 141 17.62 3.03 4.33
N GLN A 142 17.63 4.11 5.10
CA GLN A 142 16.58 5.12 5.16
C GLN A 142 17.13 6.43 5.68
N SER A 143 16.53 7.55 5.30
CA SER A 143 16.93 8.88 5.75
C SER A 143 15.80 9.90 5.65
N ARG A 144 15.72 10.77 6.66
CA ARG A 144 14.97 12.01 6.66
C ARG A 144 15.86 13.11 7.22
N TYR A 145 16.28 14.03 6.35
CA TYR A 145 17.32 15.02 6.70
C TYR A 145 18.55 14.32 7.32
N GLY A 146 18.98 14.71 8.51
CA GLY A 146 20.07 14.08 9.27
C GLY A 146 19.71 12.77 9.98
N ASP A 147 18.42 12.46 10.20
CA ASP A 147 17.96 11.20 10.82
C ASP A 147 18.05 10.04 9.82
N MET A 148 18.96 9.09 10.06
CA MET A 148 19.31 8.02 9.13
C MET A 148 19.46 6.66 9.80
N THR A 149 19.09 5.63 9.05
CA THR A 149 19.41 4.23 9.32
C THR A 149 20.41 3.76 8.29
N LEU A 150 21.56 3.28 8.76
CA LEU A 150 22.75 3.08 7.94
C LEU A 150 23.33 1.68 8.08
N LEU A 151 23.93 1.17 7.00
CA LEU A 151 24.96 0.12 7.10
C LEU A 151 26.33 0.79 7.16
N ASP A 152 27.13 0.42 8.16
CA ASP A 152 28.46 0.97 8.38
C ASP A 152 29.56 -0.04 8.01
N TYR A 153 30.28 0.26 6.93
CA TYR A 153 31.43 -0.50 6.41
C TYR A 153 32.78 0.16 6.74
N SER A 154 32.84 1.08 7.72
CA SER A 154 34.08 1.74 8.13
C SER A 154 35.15 0.73 8.61
N GLN A 155 34.70 -0.39 9.19
CA GLN A 155 35.54 -1.48 9.68
C GLN A 155 35.51 -2.71 8.76
N PRO A 156 36.59 -3.51 8.69
CA PRO A 156 36.59 -4.77 7.95
C PRO A 156 35.62 -5.80 8.57
N GLY A 157 34.91 -6.53 7.73
CA GLY A 157 34.02 -7.62 8.14
C GLY A 157 32.57 -7.38 7.71
N GLU A 158 31.63 -7.95 8.47
CA GLU A 158 30.21 -7.70 8.31
C GLU A 158 29.88 -6.25 8.73
N PRO A 159 29.03 -5.51 7.98
CA PRO A 159 28.68 -4.15 8.34
C PRO A 159 27.84 -4.12 9.62
N ARG A 160 28.07 -3.08 10.42
CA ARG A 160 27.20 -2.73 11.55
C ARG A 160 25.95 -2.02 11.04
N VAL A 161 24.90 -2.00 11.85
CA VAL A 161 23.78 -1.06 11.63
C VAL A 161 23.94 0.10 12.59
N VAL A 162 23.86 1.32 12.07
CA VAL A 162 23.94 2.55 12.85
C VAL A 162 22.65 3.34 12.64
N ILE A 163 22.03 3.79 13.72
CA ILE A 163 21.00 4.83 13.65
C ILE A 163 21.65 6.11 14.16
N ALA A 164 21.56 7.16 13.34
CA ALA A 164 22.20 8.43 13.61
C ALA A 164 21.29 9.60 13.26
N ASP A 165 21.48 10.72 13.95
CA ASP A 165 20.91 12.02 13.65
C ASP A 165 22.05 13.04 13.45
N PHE A 166 22.48 13.22 12.20
CA PHE A 166 23.55 14.16 11.87
C PHE A 166 23.13 15.63 11.97
N ASP A 167 21.84 15.93 12.23
CA ASP A 167 21.42 17.29 12.58
C ASP A 167 21.77 17.62 14.06
N GLN A 168 22.22 16.63 14.85
CA GLN A 168 22.71 16.79 16.22
C GLN A 168 24.26 16.88 16.26
N PRO A 169 24.83 18.02 16.68
CA PRO A 169 26.25 18.30 16.49
C PRO A 169 27.22 17.64 17.49
N GLU A 170 26.75 17.13 18.63
CA GLU A 170 27.63 16.66 19.71
C GLU A 170 27.80 15.12 19.74
N ASP A 171 26.72 14.37 19.53
CA ASP A 171 26.73 12.91 19.47
C ASP A 171 25.66 12.44 18.48
N PRO A 172 25.99 12.35 17.18
CA PRO A 172 25.01 12.03 16.17
C PRO A 172 24.62 10.55 16.18
N ILE A 173 25.30 9.67 16.93
CA ILE A 173 25.02 8.22 16.90
C ILE A 173 24.10 7.84 18.05
N ASP A 174 22.83 7.56 17.72
CA ASP A 174 21.84 7.14 18.71
C ASP A 174 22.07 5.70 19.21
N CYS A 175 22.34 4.77 18.28
CA CYS A 175 22.61 3.38 18.63
C CYS A 175 23.32 2.60 17.51
N VAL A 176 24.00 1.51 17.91
CA VAL A 176 24.79 0.65 17.02
C VAL A 176 24.47 -0.82 17.29
N PHE A 177 24.23 -1.58 16.22
CA PHE A 177 24.06 -3.02 16.25
C PHE A 177 25.24 -3.70 15.54
N PRO A 178 25.74 -4.83 16.05
CA PRO A 178 26.93 -5.48 15.51
C PRO A 178 26.73 -6.08 14.12
N SER A 179 25.49 -6.33 13.71
CA SER A 179 25.13 -6.86 12.39
C SER A 179 23.68 -6.49 12.04
N PHE A 180 23.31 -6.68 10.78
CA PHE A 180 21.92 -6.49 10.35
C PHE A 180 20.97 -7.51 11.00
N ASP A 181 21.40 -8.75 11.19
CA ASP A 181 20.61 -9.77 11.90
C ASP A 181 20.32 -9.38 13.36
N ALA A 182 21.30 -8.79 14.06
CA ALA A 182 21.11 -8.31 15.42
C ALA A 182 20.14 -7.11 15.47
N PHE A 183 20.26 -6.18 14.53
CA PHE A 183 19.30 -5.08 14.37
C PHE A 183 17.89 -5.60 14.09
N PHE A 184 17.74 -6.50 13.12
CA PHE A 184 16.45 -7.06 12.73
C PHE A 184 15.77 -7.80 13.89
N ALA A 185 16.52 -8.59 14.66
CA ALA A 185 16.00 -9.28 15.85
C ALA A 185 15.54 -8.32 16.97
N ALA A 186 16.12 -7.12 17.03
CA ALA A 186 15.79 -6.10 18.02
C ALA A 186 14.55 -5.27 17.65
N LEU A 187 14.14 -5.26 16.38
CA LEU A 187 12.99 -4.48 15.91
C LEU A 187 11.69 -4.88 16.62
N ARG A 188 10.93 -3.89 17.08
CA ARG A 188 9.58 -4.03 17.61
C ARG A 188 8.64 -3.08 16.89
N ARG A 189 7.41 -3.51 16.70
CA ARG A 189 6.35 -2.66 16.14
C ARG A 189 5.46 -2.14 17.24
N VAL A 190 4.80 -1.03 16.98
CA VAL A 190 3.67 -0.59 17.79
C VAL A 190 2.56 -1.64 17.68
N GLN A 191 1.96 -2.01 18.80
CA GLN A 191 0.74 -2.80 18.82
C GLN A 191 -0.30 -2.06 17.98
N PRO A 192 -1.03 -2.76 17.10
CA PRO A 192 -2.17 -2.15 16.43
C PRO A 192 -3.09 -1.53 17.48
N ASP A 193 -3.57 -0.31 17.23
CA ASP A 193 -4.50 0.35 18.14
C ASP A 193 -5.65 -0.61 18.46
N SER A 194 -5.97 -0.76 19.74
CA SER A 194 -7.03 -1.68 20.16
C SER A 194 -8.39 -1.31 19.55
N ASP A 195 -8.60 -0.07 19.08
CA ASP A 195 -9.78 0.35 18.31
C ASP A 195 -9.92 -0.35 16.94
N GLU A 196 -8.85 -0.93 16.40
CA GLU A 196 -8.90 -1.75 15.17
C GLU A 196 -9.54 -3.14 15.43
N TYR A 197 -9.49 -3.61 16.69
CA TYR A 197 -9.88 -4.98 17.10
C TYR A 197 -10.89 -5.07 18.26
N GLY A 198 -11.11 -3.99 19.00
CA GLY A 198 -11.91 -3.92 20.20
C GLY A 198 -12.93 -2.80 20.02
N GLU A 199 -14.19 -3.19 19.81
CA GLU A 199 -15.31 -2.31 19.43
C GLU A 199 -15.38 -1.91 17.94
N ALA A 200 -15.05 -2.83 17.04
CA ALA A 200 -15.08 -2.65 15.57
C ALA A 200 -16.35 -1.94 15.00
N GLY A 201 -17.46 -1.88 15.76
CA GLY A 201 -18.68 -1.17 15.40
C GLY A 201 -19.04 0.11 16.18
N ARG A 202 -18.32 0.52 17.23
CA ARG A 202 -18.76 1.61 18.14
C ARG A 202 -18.94 2.96 17.44
N TYR A 203 -18.18 3.18 16.38
CA TYR A 203 -18.23 4.41 15.57
C TYR A 203 -18.77 4.15 14.16
N LEU A 204 -19.54 3.08 13.96
CA LEU A 204 -20.14 2.78 12.66
C LEU A 204 -21.64 3.06 12.68
N SER A 205 -22.12 3.67 11.59
CA SER A 205 -23.54 3.86 11.36
C SER A 205 -24.28 2.51 11.25
N PRO A 206 -25.62 2.53 11.32
CA PRO A 206 -26.41 1.43 10.80
C PRO A 206 -26.14 1.18 9.30
N PRO A 207 -26.50 0.00 8.77
CA PRO A 207 -26.32 -0.32 7.36
C PRO A 207 -27.07 0.64 6.43
N LEU A 208 -26.54 0.84 5.23
CA LEU A 208 -27.13 1.73 4.22
C LEU A 208 -28.59 1.36 3.89
N GLY A 209 -28.93 0.07 3.91
CA GLY A 209 -30.25 -0.46 3.58
C GLY A 209 -31.37 0.00 4.50
N LEU A 210 -31.05 0.51 5.71
CA LEU A 210 -32.04 1.10 6.61
C LEU A 210 -32.53 2.48 6.16
N LEU A 211 -31.86 3.11 5.19
CA LEU A 211 -32.32 4.33 4.55
C LEU A 211 -33.28 4.02 3.40
N SER A 212 -34.14 4.99 3.05
CA SER A 212 -35.03 4.84 1.90
C SER A 212 -34.23 4.76 0.60
N ALA A 213 -34.76 4.08 -0.41
CA ALA A 213 -34.09 3.94 -1.71
C ALA A 213 -33.69 5.30 -2.33
N GLU A 214 -34.48 6.35 -2.11
CA GLU A 214 -34.23 7.71 -2.57
C GLU A 214 -33.05 8.39 -1.84
N GLN A 215 -32.83 8.06 -0.57
CA GLN A 215 -31.78 8.68 0.25
C GLN A 215 -30.40 8.05 0.02
N ARG A 216 -30.35 6.74 -0.27
CA ARG A 216 -29.09 5.97 -0.31
C ARG A 216 -28.05 6.59 -1.23
N PRO A 217 -28.34 6.95 -2.50
CA PRO A 217 -27.32 7.48 -3.40
C PRO A 217 -26.71 8.81 -2.92
N ALA A 218 -27.53 9.69 -2.34
CA ALA A 218 -27.10 11.01 -1.87
C ALA A 218 -26.15 10.95 -0.66
N VAL A 219 -26.29 9.93 0.20
CA VAL A 219 -25.45 9.77 1.39
C VAL A 219 -24.30 8.80 1.20
N PHE A 220 -24.25 8.10 0.07
CA PHE A 220 -23.24 7.08 -0.20
C PHE A 220 -21.84 7.69 -0.36
N TRP A 221 -21.75 8.89 -0.93
CA TRP A 221 -20.49 9.57 -1.25
C TRP A 221 -20.04 10.55 -0.16
N LEU A 222 -18.73 10.72 -0.01
CA LEU A 222 -18.12 11.90 0.61
C LEU A 222 -18.00 13.03 -0.44
N THR A 223 -17.45 14.17 -0.03
CA THR A 223 -17.33 15.36 -0.89
C THR A 223 -16.24 15.26 -1.96
N ASP A 224 -15.26 14.37 -1.78
CA ASP A 224 -14.02 14.38 -2.54
C ASP A 224 -14.18 13.74 -3.92
N ARG A 225 -13.63 14.39 -4.96
CA ARG A 225 -13.63 13.85 -6.33
C ARG A 225 -12.67 12.67 -6.39
N HIS A 226 -12.95 11.72 -7.27
CA HIS A 226 -12.00 10.64 -7.52
C HIS A 226 -10.68 11.24 -8.02
N PRO A 227 -9.50 10.77 -7.57
CA PRO A 227 -8.23 11.33 -8.02
C PRO A 227 -8.05 11.29 -9.54
N PHE A 228 -8.61 10.28 -10.24
CA PHE A 228 -8.58 10.21 -11.71
C PHE A 228 -9.19 11.46 -12.37
N ALA A 229 -10.23 12.05 -11.79
CA ALA A 229 -10.81 13.29 -12.30
C ALA A 229 -9.86 14.48 -12.13
N ASN A 230 -9.06 14.48 -11.06
CA ASN A 230 -8.06 15.53 -10.83
C ASN A 230 -6.90 15.40 -11.82
N SER A 231 -6.38 14.17 -12.02
CA SER A 231 -5.31 13.93 -12.98
C SER A 231 -5.73 14.25 -14.41
N ALA A 232 -6.94 13.85 -14.82
CA ALA A 232 -7.46 14.12 -16.16
C ALA A 232 -7.53 15.63 -16.46
N ARG A 233 -7.94 16.43 -15.46
CA ARG A 233 -7.96 17.90 -15.53
C ARG A 233 -6.58 18.53 -15.66
N SER A 234 -5.58 17.93 -15.01
CA SER A 234 -4.19 18.38 -15.06
C SER A 234 -3.45 17.94 -16.32
N GLY A 235 -3.99 16.98 -17.08
CA GLY A 235 -3.38 16.46 -18.31
C GLY A 235 -3.63 17.33 -19.54
N ASP A 236 -2.74 17.25 -20.52
CA ASP A 236 -2.80 18.00 -21.79
C ASP A 236 -3.98 17.60 -22.70
N GLY A 237 -4.70 16.53 -22.36
CA GLY A 237 -5.79 15.97 -23.17
C GLY A 237 -7.11 16.73 -23.10
N GLY A 238 -7.28 17.67 -22.15
CA GLY A 238 -8.49 18.49 -22.03
C GLY A 238 -9.80 17.72 -21.81
N TRP A 239 -9.71 16.44 -21.43
CA TRP A 239 -10.83 15.56 -21.17
C TRP A 239 -10.98 15.33 -19.67
N GLU A 240 -12.21 15.37 -19.17
CA GLU A 240 -12.55 15.04 -17.78
C GLU A 240 -13.69 14.00 -17.77
N PRO A 241 -13.72 13.07 -16.80
CA PRO A 241 -14.88 12.22 -16.60
C PRO A 241 -16.11 13.07 -16.27
N GLN A 242 -17.29 12.61 -16.69
CA GLN A 242 -18.54 13.27 -16.35
C GLN A 242 -18.70 13.34 -14.82
N PRO A 243 -19.26 14.42 -14.25
CA PRO A 243 -19.46 14.51 -12.80
C PRO A 243 -20.52 13.53 -12.27
N GLN A 244 -21.43 13.10 -13.14
CA GLN A 244 -22.55 12.19 -12.87
C GLN A 244 -22.72 11.25 -14.06
N ALA A 245 -23.09 10.00 -13.81
CA ALA A 245 -23.33 9.04 -14.88
C ALA A 245 -24.76 9.17 -15.40
N ASP A 246 -24.95 9.86 -16.52
CA ASP A 246 -26.24 9.90 -17.20
C ASP A 246 -26.56 8.55 -17.89
N ASP A 247 -27.77 8.45 -18.44
CA ASP A 247 -28.21 7.21 -19.10
C ASP A 247 -27.38 6.87 -20.36
N GLU A 248 -26.76 7.86 -21.00
CA GLU A 248 -25.90 7.64 -22.15
C GLU A 248 -24.57 7.00 -21.72
N LEU A 249 -23.94 7.56 -20.68
CA LEU A 249 -22.72 7.02 -20.09
C LEU A 249 -22.94 5.61 -19.53
N ILE A 250 -24.05 5.37 -18.84
CA ILE A 250 -24.39 4.04 -18.33
C ILE A 250 -24.51 3.05 -19.49
N ARG A 251 -25.32 3.34 -20.51
CA ARG A 251 -25.48 2.44 -21.66
C ARG A 251 -24.17 2.19 -22.40
N ALA A 252 -23.36 3.24 -22.60
CA ALA A 252 -22.05 3.11 -23.23
C ALA A 252 -21.10 2.23 -22.42
N THR A 253 -21.15 2.34 -21.09
CA THR A 253 -20.36 1.52 -20.17
C THR A 253 -20.82 0.07 -20.19
N GLU A 254 -22.12 -0.20 -20.07
CA GLU A 254 -22.69 -1.55 -20.15
C GLU A 254 -22.39 -2.22 -21.49
N ALA A 255 -22.51 -1.49 -22.60
CA ALA A 255 -22.17 -2.00 -23.93
C ALA A 255 -20.68 -2.33 -24.05
N ARG A 256 -19.80 -1.53 -23.44
CA ARG A 256 -18.35 -1.78 -23.43
C ARG A 256 -17.96 -2.96 -22.55
N LEU A 257 -18.59 -3.12 -21.39
CA LEU A 257 -18.32 -4.21 -20.46
C LEU A 257 -18.97 -5.53 -20.90
N GLY A 258 -20.06 -5.47 -21.68
CA GLY A 258 -20.87 -6.63 -22.06
C GLY A 258 -21.85 -7.09 -20.98
N TYR A 259 -22.05 -6.29 -19.92
CA TYR A 259 -22.91 -6.61 -18.78
C TYR A 259 -23.77 -5.42 -18.38
N ALA A 260 -24.98 -5.69 -17.90
CA ALA A 260 -25.80 -4.68 -17.25
C ALA A 260 -25.24 -4.36 -15.85
N LEU A 261 -25.11 -3.09 -15.51
CA LEU A 261 -24.71 -2.68 -14.17
C LEU A 261 -25.89 -2.88 -13.20
N PRO A 262 -25.65 -3.33 -11.96
CA PRO A 262 -26.72 -3.49 -10.97
C PRO A 262 -27.48 -2.16 -10.77
N PRO A 263 -28.82 -2.18 -10.57
CA PRO A 263 -29.61 -0.96 -10.40
C PRO A 263 -29.07 -0.03 -9.32
N LEU A 264 -28.55 -0.59 -8.22
CA LEU A 264 -27.94 0.18 -7.14
C LEU A 264 -26.64 0.88 -7.57
N VAL A 265 -25.78 0.21 -8.36
CA VAL A 265 -24.57 0.84 -8.94
C VAL A 265 -24.98 2.02 -9.81
N GLN A 266 -25.95 1.82 -10.70
CA GLN A 266 -26.44 2.90 -11.56
C GLN A 266 -27.00 4.08 -10.74
N ALA A 267 -27.79 3.82 -9.70
CA ALA A 267 -28.37 4.87 -8.85
C ALA A 267 -27.29 5.67 -8.11
N ILE A 268 -26.28 4.99 -7.56
CA ILE A 268 -25.15 5.61 -6.87
C ILE A 268 -24.33 6.48 -7.85
N TRP A 269 -24.03 5.98 -9.04
CA TRP A 269 -23.22 6.69 -10.03
C TRP A 269 -23.96 7.83 -10.75
N ARG A 270 -25.29 7.77 -10.86
CA ARG A 270 -26.13 8.89 -11.30
C ARG A 270 -26.01 10.10 -10.37
N THR A 271 -25.78 9.86 -9.08
CA THR A 271 -25.62 10.96 -8.11
C THR A 271 -24.21 11.56 -8.19
N ARG A 272 -23.20 10.70 -8.38
CA ARG A 272 -21.80 11.10 -8.54
C ARG A 272 -21.03 10.00 -9.24
N ASN A 273 -20.31 10.33 -10.30
CA ASN A 273 -19.57 9.38 -11.11
C ASN A 273 -18.17 9.10 -10.52
N GLY A 274 -18.14 8.33 -9.44
CA GLY A 274 -16.90 7.99 -8.73
C GLY A 274 -16.47 8.98 -7.65
N GLY A 275 -15.56 8.55 -6.80
CA GLY A 275 -15.07 9.31 -5.65
C GLY A 275 -14.88 8.44 -4.42
N VAL A 276 -14.79 9.09 -3.27
CA VAL A 276 -14.59 8.41 -1.99
C VAL A 276 -15.96 8.10 -1.36
N PRO A 277 -16.33 6.84 -1.13
CA PRO A 277 -17.60 6.52 -0.48
C PRO A 277 -17.56 6.81 1.02
N ALA A 278 -18.64 7.39 1.55
CA ALA A 278 -18.88 7.48 2.98
C ALA A 278 -19.15 6.09 3.57
N TYR A 279 -19.98 5.30 2.88
CA TYR A 279 -20.28 3.92 3.22
C TYR A 279 -19.24 3.00 2.59
N ARG A 280 -18.19 2.70 3.36
CA ARG A 280 -17.04 1.88 2.89
C ARG A 280 -16.53 0.90 3.93
N PHE A 281 -17.11 0.88 5.13
CA PHE A 281 -16.67 0.00 6.20
C PHE A 281 -17.65 -1.15 6.39
N TRP A 282 -17.14 -2.32 6.71
CA TRP A 282 -17.93 -3.48 7.12
C TRP A 282 -17.23 -4.21 8.26
N ILE A 283 -17.94 -5.13 8.92
CA ILE A 283 -17.35 -5.95 9.98
C ILE A 283 -17.05 -7.32 9.39
N GLY A 284 -15.76 -7.62 9.24
CA GLY A 284 -15.27 -8.90 8.79
C GLY A 284 -14.54 -9.65 9.89
N GLU A 285 -13.98 -10.80 9.53
CA GLU A 285 -13.09 -11.56 10.41
C GLU A 285 -11.62 -11.28 10.05
N HIS A 286 -10.78 -11.13 11.07
CA HIS A 286 -9.32 -11.13 10.97
C HIS A 286 -8.77 -11.89 12.17
N ASP A 287 -7.96 -12.92 11.94
CA ASP A 287 -7.37 -13.77 12.98
C ASP A 287 -8.38 -14.29 14.03
N GLY A 288 -9.55 -14.74 13.55
CA GLY A 288 -10.60 -15.28 14.42
C GLY A 288 -11.35 -14.22 15.24
N ARG A 289 -11.15 -12.93 14.97
CA ARG A 289 -11.80 -11.82 15.66
C ARG A 289 -12.58 -10.94 14.69
N ALA A 290 -13.69 -10.38 15.17
CA ALA A 290 -14.42 -9.37 14.44
C ALA A 290 -13.57 -8.10 14.33
N ALA A 291 -13.30 -7.68 13.09
CA ALA A 291 -12.48 -6.52 12.80
C ALA A 291 -13.20 -5.61 11.80
N ARG A 292 -13.00 -4.30 11.93
CA ARG A 292 -13.48 -3.34 10.94
C ARG A 292 -12.62 -3.47 9.69
N ARG A 293 -13.24 -3.69 8.55
CA ARG A 293 -12.59 -3.76 7.25
C ARG A 293 -13.06 -2.61 6.37
N THR A 294 -12.19 -2.13 5.50
CA THR A 294 -12.53 -1.17 4.44
C THR A 294 -12.80 -1.98 3.17
N ALA A 295 -13.97 -1.80 2.56
CA ALA A 295 -14.34 -2.47 1.32
C ALA A 295 -13.70 -1.78 0.09
N TRP A 296 -13.52 -0.47 0.16
CA TRP A 296 -12.99 0.38 -0.91
C TRP A 296 -12.46 1.70 -0.36
N GLU A 297 -11.39 2.22 -0.97
CA GLU A 297 -10.87 3.56 -0.66
C GLU A 297 -11.49 4.61 -1.60
N GLY A 298 -11.70 4.25 -2.87
CA GLY A 298 -12.31 5.10 -3.88
C GLY A 298 -12.82 4.32 -5.09
N LEU A 299 -14.09 4.54 -5.45
CA LEU A 299 -14.69 3.88 -6.61
C LEU A 299 -14.48 4.74 -7.86
N ALA A 300 -14.04 4.11 -8.95
CA ALA A 300 -13.67 4.81 -10.17
C ALA A 300 -14.91 5.38 -10.92
N PRO A 301 -14.75 6.48 -11.68
CA PRO A 301 -15.77 6.90 -12.65
C PRO A 301 -16.01 5.79 -13.70
N LEU A 302 -17.23 5.69 -14.23
CA LEU A 302 -17.62 4.60 -15.16
C LEU A 302 -16.77 4.55 -16.43
N GLU A 303 -16.20 5.68 -16.87
CA GLU A 303 -15.31 5.75 -18.03
C GLU A 303 -13.99 4.99 -17.82
N TYR A 304 -13.63 4.70 -16.57
CA TYR A 304 -12.42 3.98 -16.18
C TYR A 304 -12.67 2.53 -15.75
N VAL A 305 -13.92 2.19 -15.40
CA VAL A 305 -14.31 0.82 -15.02
C VAL A 305 -14.04 -0.12 -16.20
N VAL A 306 -13.35 -1.24 -15.98
CA VAL A 306 -12.93 -2.18 -17.03
C VAL A 306 -13.11 -3.61 -16.55
N THR A 307 -13.01 -4.59 -17.45
CA THR A 307 -12.93 -6.00 -17.03
C THR A 307 -11.52 -6.34 -16.54
N LEU A 308 -11.37 -7.40 -15.73
CA LEU A 308 -10.05 -7.87 -15.30
C LEU A 308 -9.20 -8.28 -16.51
N ALA A 309 -9.82 -8.89 -17.52
CA ALA A 309 -9.16 -9.21 -18.79
C ALA A 309 -8.57 -7.97 -19.47
N GLU A 310 -9.37 -6.90 -19.59
CA GLU A 310 -8.93 -5.66 -20.21
C GLU A 310 -7.85 -4.95 -19.38
N LEU A 311 -8.02 -4.88 -18.05
CA LEU A 311 -7.02 -4.27 -17.17
C LEU A 311 -5.68 -5.02 -17.25
N SER A 312 -5.71 -6.35 -17.17
CA SER A 312 -4.53 -7.18 -17.25
C SER A 312 -3.81 -7.03 -18.60
N ALA A 313 -4.55 -6.91 -19.71
CA ALA A 313 -3.94 -6.72 -21.03
C ALA A 313 -3.23 -5.37 -21.20
N ARG A 314 -3.57 -4.37 -20.39
CA ARG A 314 -2.89 -3.06 -20.38
C ARG A 314 -1.55 -3.11 -19.64
N ILE A 315 -1.33 -4.12 -18.81
CA ILE A 315 -0.13 -4.22 -17.97
C ILE A 315 0.86 -5.18 -18.63
N ARG A 316 2.11 -4.72 -18.79
CA ARG A 316 3.25 -5.57 -19.12
C ARG A 316 3.82 -6.10 -17.82
N PHE A 317 3.53 -7.35 -17.52
CA PHE A 317 4.03 -8.02 -16.33
C PHE A 317 5.52 -8.38 -16.50
N PRO A 318 6.32 -8.29 -15.42
CA PRO A 318 7.69 -8.79 -15.42
C PRO A 318 7.78 -10.26 -15.81
N ALA A 319 8.95 -10.68 -16.32
CA ALA A 319 9.19 -12.08 -16.64
C ALA A 319 8.97 -12.98 -15.42
N GLY A 320 8.23 -14.08 -15.60
CA GLY A 320 7.90 -15.02 -14.53
C GLY A 320 6.72 -14.63 -13.66
N VAL A 321 6.17 -13.41 -13.81
CA VAL A 321 4.94 -13.00 -13.14
C VAL A 321 3.73 -13.36 -14.01
N GLU A 322 2.81 -14.14 -13.45
CA GLU A 322 1.58 -14.52 -14.13
C GLU A 322 0.65 -13.29 -14.29
N PRO A 323 0.17 -12.98 -15.51
CA PRO A 323 -0.80 -11.92 -15.72
C PRO A 323 -2.08 -12.15 -14.93
N TRP A 324 -2.66 -11.10 -14.36
CA TRP A 324 -3.87 -11.20 -13.53
C TRP A 324 -5.05 -11.91 -14.19
N ALA A 325 -5.24 -11.75 -15.50
CA ALA A 325 -6.30 -12.44 -16.24
C ALA A 325 -6.13 -13.98 -16.23
N ALA A 326 -4.91 -14.50 -16.10
CA ALA A 326 -4.66 -15.93 -16.04
C ALA A 326 -5.00 -16.54 -14.65
N LYS A 327 -5.09 -15.70 -13.61
CA LYS A 327 -5.46 -16.11 -12.24
C LYS A 327 -6.96 -16.36 -12.04
N ALA A 328 -7.77 -16.10 -13.06
CA ALA A 328 -9.22 -16.19 -12.96
C ALA A 328 -9.81 -17.02 -14.10
N ASP A 329 -10.78 -17.89 -13.78
CA ASP A 329 -11.69 -18.39 -14.80
C ASP A 329 -12.60 -17.24 -15.27
N ARG A 330 -12.73 -17.07 -16.59
CA ARG A 330 -13.51 -16.00 -17.24
C ARG A 330 -13.21 -14.58 -16.73
N PRO A 331 -11.98 -14.06 -16.91
CA PRO A 331 -11.58 -12.74 -16.45
C PRO A 331 -12.37 -11.59 -17.11
N GLU A 332 -13.02 -11.83 -18.25
CA GLU A 332 -13.94 -10.90 -18.90
C GLU A 332 -15.25 -10.70 -18.12
N ALA A 333 -15.63 -11.66 -17.27
CA ALA A 333 -16.83 -11.60 -16.42
C ALA A 333 -16.57 -10.97 -15.05
N LEU A 334 -15.39 -10.41 -14.83
CA LEU A 334 -14.99 -9.72 -13.60
C LEU A 334 -14.81 -8.23 -13.91
N VAL A 335 -15.69 -7.39 -13.38
CA VAL A 335 -15.65 -5.93 -13.62
C VAL A 335 -14.97 -5.23 -12.46
N VAL A 336 -13.86 -4.56 -12.72
CA VAL A 336 -13.03 -3.85 -11.74
C VAL A 336 -13.61 -2.46 -11.47
N LEU A 337 -14.13 -2.26 -10.26
CA LEU A 337 -14.65 -0.97 -9.79
C LEU A 337 -13.57 -0.09 -9.17
N GLU A 338 -12.56 -0.72 -8.58
CA GLU A 338 -11.40 -0.10 -7.96
C GLU A 338 -10.22 -1.07 -8.04
N THR A 339 -9.04 -0.51 -8.26
CA THR A 339 -7.76 -1.15 -8.04
C THR A 339 -6.87 -0.14 -7.33
N SER A 340 -6.26 -0.59 -6.23
CA SER A 340 -5.33 0.20 -5.45
C SER A 340 -4.36 -0.78 -4.85
N ARG A 341 -3.06 -0.64 -5.16
CA ARG A 341 -1.99 -1.31 -4.40
C ARG A 341 -2.13 -2.84 -4.40
N GLY A 342 -2.39 -3.41 -5.58
CA GLY A 342 -2.70 -4.84 -5.73
C GLY A 342 -4.10 -5.25 -5.25
N ALA A 343 -4.72 -4.51 -4.32
CA ALA A 343 -6.09 -4.76 -3.90
C ALA A 343 -7.09 -4.39 -5.00
N MET A 344 -8.18 -5.15 -5.08
CA MET A 344 -9.23 -4.94 -6.09
C MET A 344 -10.63 -5.14 -5.53
N VAL A 345 -11.56 -4.35 -6.06
CA VAL A 345 -13.01 -4.50 -5.85
C VAL A 345 -13.63 -4.88 -7.17
N LEU A 346 -14.17 -6.10 -7.26
CA LEU A 346 -14.73 -6.63 -8.50
C LEU A 346 -16.20 -7.01 -8.38
N LEU A 347 -17.01 -6.65 -9.37
CA LEU A 347 -18.29 -7.30 -9.62
C LEU A 347 -18.05 -8.63 -10.32
N ASP A 348 -18.67 -9.70 -9.81
CA ASP A 348 -18.48 -11.07 -10.29
C ASP A 348 -19.73 -11.58 -11.03
N TYR A 349 -19.68 -11.51 -12.36
CA TYR A 349 -20.76 -11.95 -13.25
C TYR A 349 -20.67 -13.42 -13.65
N ARG A 350 -19.71 -14.19 -13.10
CA ARG A 350 -19.51 -15.58 -13.53
C ARG A 350 -20.68 -16.49 -13.19
N GLN A 351 -21.46 -16.13 -12.15
CA GLN A 351 -22.62 -16.89 -11.69
C GLN A 351 -23.96 -16.28 -12.12
N SER A 352 -24.00 -15.00 -12.47
CA SER A 352 -25.24 -14.26 -12.75
C SER A 352 -24.94 -13.03 -13.60
N GLU A 353 -25.69 -12.85 -14.69
CA GLU A 353 -25.55 -11.69 -15.58
C GLU A 353 -26.27 -10.43 -15.06
N THR A 354 -27.19 -10.59 -14.10
CA THR A 354 -28.09 -9.52 -13.65
C THR A 354 -27.95 -9.16 -12.17
N ASP A 355 -27.39 -10.06 -11.36
CA ASP A 355 -27.12 -9.84 -9.93
C ASP A 355 -25.71 -10.39 -9.63
N PRO A 356 -24.66 -9.64 -9.97
CA PRO A 356 -23.29 -10.08 -9.78
C PRO A 356 -22.96 -10.17 -8.29
N GLY A 357 -22.08 -11.11 -7.97
CA GLY A 357 -21.42 -11.14 -6.67
C GLY A 357 -20.46 -9.97 -6.51
N LEU A 358 -19.88 -9.85 -5.32
CA LEU A 358 -18.77 -8.94 -5.05
C LEU A 358 -17.55 -9.75 -4.59
N LEU A 359 -16.39 -9.43 -5.16
CA LEU A 359 -15.09 -9.92 -4.70
C LEU A 359 -14.29 -8.75 -4.15
N LEU A 360 -13.77 -8.93 -2.94
CA LEU A 360 -12.74 -8.08 -2.37
C LEU A 360 -11.44 -8.89 -2.36
N VAL A 361 -10.48 -8.45 -3.16
CA VAL A 361 -9.15 -9.06 -3.22
C VAL A 361 -8.20 -8.14 -2.49
N ASP A 362 -7.51 -8.68 -1.48
CA ASP A 362 -6.56 -7.89 -0.68
C ASP A 362 -5.23 -7.66 -1.43
N ASP A 363 -4.79 -8.64 -2.23
CA ASP A 363 -3.53 -8.54 -2.99
C ASP A 363 -3.56 -9.45 -4.24
N MET A 364 -3.63 -8.83 -5.43
CA MET A 364 -3.54 -9.50 -6.73
C MET A 364 -2.10 -9.78 -7.18
N GLU A 365 -1.09 -9.15 -6.59
CA GLU A 365 0.32 -9.42 -6.87
C GLU A 365 0.79 -10.69 -6.16
N ALA A 366 0.22 -11.00 -4.99
CA ALA A 366 0.46 -12.26 -4.29
C ALA A 366 0.18 -13.48 -5.20
N ALA A 367 0.91 -14.57 -4.95
CA ALA A 367 0.68 -15.88 -5.58
C ALA A 367 -0.63 -16.55 -5.10
N LEU A 368 -1.48 -15.82 -4.39
CA LEU A 368 -2.73 -16.34 -3.89
C LEU A 368 -3.73 -16.49 -5.05
N PRO A 369 -4.45 -17.62 -5.10
CA PRO A 369 -5.51 -17.83 -6.07
C PRO A 369 -6.66 -16.86 -5.78
N LEU A 370 -7.41 -16.42 -6.81
CA LEU A 370 -8.56 -15.51 -6.65
C LEU A 370 -9.63 -16.10 -5.71
N GLU A 371 -9.62 -17.41 -5.54
CA GLU A 371 -10.40 -18.20 -4.59
C GLU A 371 -10.18 -17.81 -3.12
N ALA A 372 -9.04 -17.19 -2.80
CA ALA A 372 -8.77 -16.65 -1.47
C ALA A 372 -9.46 -15.29 -1.20
N ALA A 373 -10.04 -14.66 -2.23
CA ALA A 373 -10.75 -13.39 -2.10
C ALA A 373 -11.99 -13.52 -1.23
N VAL A 374 -12.32 -12.44 -0.50
CA VAL A 374 -13.58 -12.36 0.24
C VAL A 374 -14.72 -12.22 -0.76
N ARG A 375 -15.64 -13.19 -0.76
CA ARG A 375 -16.76 -13.26 -1.70
C ARG A 375 -18.10 -13.00 -1.02
N PHE A 376 -18.89 -12.13 -1.64
CA PHE A 376 -20.30 -11.93 -1.33
C PHE A 376 -21.15 -12.37 -2.52
N ALA A 377 -22.27 -13.03 -2.25
CA ALA A 377 -23.13 -13.61 -3.29
C ALA A 377 -23.83 -12.55 -4.14
N SER A 378 -24.10 -11.36 -3.58
CA SER A 378 -24.71 -10.23 -4.28
C SER A 378 -24.05 -8.92 -3.83
N PHE A 379 -23.67 -8.10 -4.80
CA PHE A 379 -23.21 -6.73 -4.56
C PHE A 379 -24.27 -5.91 -3.82
N GLU A 380 -25.54 -6.02 -4.22
CA GLU A 380 -26.62 -5.22 -3.64
C GLU A 380 -26.85 -5.60 -2.17
N THR A 381 -26.93 -6.90 -1.86
CA THR A 381 -27.06 -7.37 -0.47
C THR A 381 -25.90 -6.89 0.38
N PHE A 382 -24.66 -6.98 -0.10
CA PHE A 382 -23.49 -6.50 0.64
C PHE A 382 -23.59 -4.99 0.94
N VAL A 383 -23.87 -4.19 -0.09
CA VAL A 383 -23.94 -2.73 0.06
C VAL A 383 -25.05 -2.31 1.02
N LEU A 384 -26.22 -2.95 0.94
CA LEU A 384 -27.38 -2.57 1.74
C LEU A 384 -27.28 -3.10 3.18
N GLU A 385 -26.74 -4.29 3.40
CA GLU A 385 -26.81 -4.95 4.71
C GLU A 385 -25.51 -4.84 5.52
N GLN A 386 -24.36 -4.73 4.85
CA GLN A 386 -23.06 -4.82 5.52
C GLN A 386 -22.35 -3.47 5.61
N LEU A 387 -22.48 -2.61 4.60
CA LEU A 387 -21.72 -1.36 4.57
C LEU A 387 -22.27 -0.31 5.52
N ARG A 388 -21.32 0.36 6.17
CA ARG A 388 -21.50 1.38 7.18
C ARG A 388 -20.55 2.54 6.89
N LYS A 389 -20.89 3.71 7.41
CA LYS A 389 -20.00 4.87 7.44
C LYS A 389 -19.52 5.14 8.85
N PHE A 390 -18.40 5.83 8.97
CA PHE A 390 -17.91 6.28 10.26
C PHE A 390 -18.83 7.38 10.82
N GLN A 391 -19.11 7.33 12.12
CA GLN A 391 -19.95 8.26 12.85
C GLN A 391 -19.34 8.48 14.23
N ARG A 392 -18.82 9.69 14.47
CA ARG A 392 -18.28 10.10 15.77
C ARG A 392 -19.39 10.47 16.74
#